data_AF-A0A401QDQ2-F1
#
_entry.id   AF-A0A401QDQ2-F1
#
_cell.length_a   1.000
_cell.length_b   1.000
_cell.length_c   1.000
_cell.angle_alpha   90.00
_cell.angle_beta   90.00
_cell.angle_gamma   90.00
#
_symmetry.space_group_name_H-M   'P 1'
#
loop_
_entity.id
_entity.type
_entity.pdbx_description
1 polymer ?
#
loop_
_entity_poly.entity_id
_entity_poly.type
_entity_poly.pdbx_seq_one_letter_code
_entity_poly.pdbx_strand_id
1 'polypeptide(L)' 'MLFSIRSFVNKMSPVDFKDGFLSFQTSKYKLHYYETATGIKIVMNTDLGVANIRDVLSQIYST' A
#
# COMPACT_ATOMS: atom_id res chain seq x y z
N MET A 1 -4.29 10.70 6.69
CA MET A 1 -4.60 9.29 7.04
C MET A 1 -3.48 8.33 6.63
N LEU A 2 -3.14 8.19 5.34
CA LEU A 2 -2.08 7.27 4.87
C LEU A 2 -0.72 7.46 5.54
N PHE A 3 -0.32 8.71 5.77
CA PHE A 3 0.90 9.04 6.52
C PHE A 3 0.89 8.49 7.95
N SER A 4 -0.26 8.60 8.63
CA SER A 4 -0.46 8.09 9.99
C SER A 4 -0.43 6.55 10.01
N ILE A 5 -1.05 5.90 9.03
CA ILE A 5 -1.04 4.44 8.89
C ILE A 5 0.37 3.93 8.66
N ARG A 6 1.14 4.57 7.78
CA ARG A 6 2.54 4.23 7.56
C ARG A 6 3.37 4.40 8.83
N SER A 7 3.20 5.53 9.53
CA SER A 7 3.89 5.78 10.79
C SER A 7 3.51 4.76 11.87
N PHE A 8 2.24 4.32 11.87
CA PHE A 8 1.74 3.31 12.78
C PHE A 8 2.34 1.93 12.48
N VAL A 9 2.29 1.48 11.23
CA VAL A 9 2.87 0.18 10.80
C VAL A 9 4.38 0.14 11.07
N ASN A 10 5.10 1.22 10.75
CA ASN A 10 6.54 1.29 10.99
C ASN A 10 6.91 1.24 12.47
N LYS A 11 6.07 1.80 13.36
CA LYS A 11 6.30 1.76 14.81
C LYS A 11 5.83 0.48 15.49
N MET A 12 4.80 -0.18 14.94
CA MET A 12 4.23 -1.41 15.49
C MET A 12 4.93 -2.68 14.98
N SER A 13 5.66 -2.60 13.87
CA SER A 13 6.34 -3.77 13.34
C SER A 13 7.46 -4.23 14.28
N PRO A 14 7.48 -5.51 14.71
CA PRO A 14 8.55 -6.07 15.53
C PRO A 14 9.85 -6.30 14.76
N VAL A 15 9.84 -6.12 13.43
CA VAL A 15 10.98 -6.30 12.54
C VAL A 15 11.09 -5.13 11.56
N ASP A 16 12.30 -4.84 11.08
CA ASP A 16 12.53 -3.81 10.07
C ASP A 16 11.86 -4.20 8.73
N PHE A 17 10.67 -3.66 8.49
CA PHE A 17 9.90 -3.91 7.27
C PHE A 17 10.47 -3.07 6.12
N LYS A 18 11.10 -3.74 5.14
CA LYS A 18 11.60 -3.09 3.91
C LYS A 18 10.49 -2.50 3.05
N ASP A 19 9.33 -3.14 2.99
CA ASP A 19 8.24 -2.76 2.08
C ASP A 19 7.13 -1.91 2.71
N GLY A 20 7.16 -1.70 4.03
CA GLY A 20 6.21 -0.86 4.76
C GLY A 20 4.73 -1.29 4.62
N PHE A 21 3.83 -0.31 4.59
CA PHE A 21 2.39 -0.52 4.45
C PHE A 21 2.03 -0.92 3.01
N LEU A 22 1.28 -2.02 2.83
CA LEU A 22 0.95 -2.59 1.50
C LEU A 22 -0.51 -2.38 1.09
N SER A 23 -1.44 -2.76 1.97
CA SER A 23 -2.87 -2.58 1.74
C SER A 23 -3.64 -2.68 3.04
N PHE A 24 -4.83 -2.11 3.07
CA PHE A 24 -5.83 -2.43 4.09
C PHE A 24 -7.17 -2.70 3.41
N GLN A 25 -8.04 -3.44 4.08
CA GLN A 25 -9.40 -3.66 3.62
C GLN A 25 -10.39 -3.12 4.64
N THR A 26 -11.53 -2.66 4.13
CA THR A 26 -12.71 -2.31 4.91
C THR A 26 -13.83 -3.30 4.58
N SER A 27 -15.05 -3.06 5.08
CA SER A 27 -16.21 -3.87 4.71
C SER A 27 -16.73 -3.62 3.29
N LYS A 28 -16.22 -2.60 2.57
CA LYS A 28 -16.74 -2.20 1.26
C LYS A 28 -15.69 -2.17 0.15
N TYR A 29 -14.45 -1.89 0.49
CA TYR A 29 -13.37 -1.77 -0.48
C TYR A 29 -12.03 -2.16 0.13
N LYS A 30 -11.10 -2.50 -0.75
CA LYS A 30 -9.69 -2.72 -0.42
C LYS A 30 -8.87 -1.61 -1.03
N LEU A 31 -7.95 -1.05 -0.25
CA LEU A 31 -7.03 -0.01 -0.69
C LEU A 31 -5.65 -0.60 -0.83
N HIS A 32 -5.11 -0.51 -2.04
CA HIS A 32 -3.76 -0.92 -2.38
C HIS A 32 -2.84 0.31 -2.40
N TYR A 33 -1.66 0.17 -1.79
CA TYR A 33 -0.68 1.22 -1.65
C TYR A 33 0.66 0.76 -2.23
N TYR A 34 1.25 1.62 -3.05
CA TYR A 34 2.59 1.45 -3.59
C TYR A 34 3.36 2.76 -3.46
N GLU A 35 4.53 2.69 -2.84
CA GLU A 35 5.43 3.83 -2.67
C GLU A 35 6.78 3.50 -3.31
N THR A 36 7.26 4.38 -4.17
CA THR A 36 8.58 4.26 -4.80
C THR A 36 9.67 4.82 -3.87
N ALA A 37 10.92 4.45 -4.12
CA ALA A 37 12.07 5.01 -3.41
C ALA A 37 12.21 6.54 -3.58
N THR A 38 11.63 7.10 -4.64
CA THR A 38 11.57 8.54 -4.90
C THR A 38 10.44 9.26 -4.15
N GLY A 39 9.61 8.53 -3.40
CA GLY A 39 8.52 9.09 -2.59
C GLY A 39 7.20 9.30 -3.34
N ILE A 40 7.07 8.79 -4.57
CA ILE A 40 5.81 8.79 -5.32
C ILE A 40 4.89 7.73 -4.73
N LYS A 41 3.62 8.09 -4.54
CA LYS A 41 2.61 7.24 -3.90
C LYS A 41 1.47 6.98 -4.86
N ILE A 42 1.28 5.72 -5.18
CA ILE A 42 0.18 5.25 -6.01
C ILE A 42 -0.80 4.51 -5.10
N VAL A 43 -2.06 4.93 -5.16
CA VAL A 43 -3.13 4.42 -4.31
C VAL A 43 -4.30 4.03 -5.19
N MET A 44 -4.75 2.80 -5.07
CA MET A 44 -5.88 2.28 -5.85
C MET A 44 -6.88 1.59 -4.93
N ASN A 45 -8.16 1.94 -5.08
CA ASN A 45 -9.26 1.26 -4.41
C ASN A 45 -9.87 0.22 -5.34
N THR A 46 -10.09 -0.97 -4.83
CA THR A 46 -10.70 -2.09 -5.54
C THR A 46 -11.80 -2.71 -4.69
N ASP A 47 -12.56 -3.63 -5.28
CA ASP A 47 -13.45 -4.50 -4.52
C ASP A 47 -12.65 -5.47 -3.62
N LEU A 48 -13.37 -6.13 -2.71
CA LEU A 48 -12.80 -7.03 -1.72
C LEU A 48 -12.24 -8.34 -2.30
N GLY A 49 -12.66 -8.73 -3.51
CA GLY A 49 -12.22 -9.94 -4.19
C GLY A 49 -10.83 -9.81 -4.81
N VAL A 50 -10.32 -8.58 -4.95
CA VAL A 50 -9.05 -8.33 -5.63
C VAL A 50 -7.86 -8.69 -4.73
N ALA A 51 -7.01 -9.57 -5.27
CA ALA A 51 -5.76 -10.00 -4.64
C ALA A 51 -4.72 -8.86 -4.59
N ASN A 52 -3.49 -9.18 -4.20
CA ASN A 52 -2.44 -8.16 -4.19
C ASN A 52 -2.13 -7.70 -5.64
N ILE A 53 -2.33 -6.41 -5.92
CA ILE A 53 -2.10 -5.81 -7.25
C ILE A 53 -0.83 -4.95 -7.29
N ARG A 54 0.17 -5.24 -6.45
CA ARG A 54 1.41 -4.46 -6.39
C ARG A 54 2.13 -4.38 -7.74
N ASP A 55 2.12 -5.47 -8.52
CA ASP A 55 2.74 -5.49 -9.85
C ASP A 55 2.02 -4.55 -10.82
N VAL A 56 0.68 -4.48 -10.75
CA VAL A 56 -0.13 -3.55 -11.54
C VAL A 56 0.18 -2.11 -11.16
N LEU A 57 0.30 -1.80 -9.86
CA LEU A 57 0.68 -0.46 -9.41
C LEU A 57 2.10 -0.07 -9.85
N SER A 58 3.02 -1.04 -9.86
CA SER A 58 4.38 -0.85 -10.39
C SER A 58 4.38 -0.61 -11.91
N GLN A 59 3.54 -1.33 -12.65
CA GLN A 59 3.37 -1.13 -14.10
C GLN A 59 2.80 0.26 -14.42
N ILE A 60 1.85 0.75 -13.63
CA ILE A 60 1.29 2.11 -13.77
C ILE A 60 2.39 3.16 -13.57
N TYR A 61 3.34 2.93 -12.65
CA TYR A 61 4.48 3.82 -12.48
C TYR A 61 5.48 3.75 -13.64
N SER A 62 5.67 2.55 -14.21
CA SER A 62 6.64 2.32 -15.29
C SER A 62 6.18 2.83 -16.66
N THR A 63 4.91 3.26 -16.79
CA THR A 63 4.33 3.81 -18.02
C THR A 63 4.46 5.32 -18.02
#